data_AF-A0A3B8RQH9-F1
#
_entry.id   AF-A0A3B8RQH9-F1
#
_cell.length_a   1.000
_cell.length_b   1.000
_cell.length_c   1.000
_cell.angle_alpha   90.00
_cell.angle_beta   90.00
_cell.angle_gamma   90.00
#
_symmetry.space_group_name_H-M   'P 1'
#
loop_
_entity.id
_entity.type
_entity.pdbx_description
1 polymer ?
#
loop_
_entity_poly.entity_id
_entity_poly.type
_entity_poly.pdbx_seq_one_letter_code
_entity_poly.pdbx_strand_id
1 'polypeptide(L)'
;MRLVFLIFKERKLTRKKIINFLKAKGFYMFRLSNKPLLPSTIMVEVSSLCNLSCPRCRNSEGLLSNRVDLFNKQGHVNEEDKFKALTLGSLKFDIFKKVVDELKDNLLFLLLYSSGEP
;
A
#
# COMPACT_ATOMS: atom_id res chain seq x y z
N MET A 1 -23.32 18.96 6.79
CA MET A 1 -22.71 20.16 6.14
C MET A 1 -21.47 20.71 6.85
N ARG A 2 -21.44 20.77 8.19
CA ARG A 2 -20.31 21.32 8.96
C ARG A 2 -18.96 20.61 8.73
N LEU A 3 -18.96 19.29 8.58
CA LEU A 3 -17.74 18.51 8.31
C LEU A 3 -17.13 18.82 6.94
N VAL A 4 -17.97 18.91 5.90
CA VAL A 4 -17.55 19.26 4.54
C VAL A 4 -16.95 20.65 4.51
N PHE A 5 -17.58 21.61 5.20
CA PHE A 5 -17.05 22.96 5.33
C PHE A 5 -15.67 23.01 6.01
N LEU A 6 -15.45 22.22 7.07
CA LEU A 6 -14.15 22.13 7.74
C LEU A 6 -13.06 21.57 6.81
N ILE A 7 -13.37 20.51 6.04
CA ILE A 7 -12.43 19.90 5.11
C ILE A 7 -12.03 20.88 3.98
N PHE A 8 -12.99 21.66 3.48
CA PHE A 8 -12.72 22.71 2.50
C PHE A 8 -11.95 23.89 3.10
N LYS A 9 -12.28 24.30 4.33
CA LYS A 9 -11.60 25.40 5.06
C LYS A 9 -10.13 25.07 5.33
N GLU A 10 -9.82 23.82 5.66
CA GLU A 10 -8.43 23.36 5.88
C GLU A 10 -7.64 23.11 4.58
N ARG A 11 -8.25 23.34 3.40
CA ARG A 11 -7.64 23.13 2.06
C ARG A 11 -7.03 21.74 1.86
N LYS A 12 -7.47 20.73 2.61
CA LYS A 12 -6.99 19.34 2.51
C LYS A 12 -7.38 18.67 1.19
N LEU A 13 -8.43 19.18 0.54
CA LEU A 13 -8.92 18.73 -0.76
C LEU A 13 -8.61 19.74 -1.87
N THR A 14 -7.67 19.40 -2.74
CA THR A 14 -7.37 20.16 -3.96
C THR A 14 -8.38 19.81 -5.06
N ARG A 15 -8.66 20.77 -5.97
CA ARG A 15 -9.52 20.55 -7.15
C ARG A 15 -9.07 19.33 -7.98
N LYS A 16 -7.76 19.12 -8.13
CA LYS A 16 -7.17 17.97 -8.82
C LYS A 16 -7.64 16.63 -8.22
N LYS A 17 -7.56 16.47 -6.88
CA LYS A 17 -8.03 15.28 -6.15
C LYS A 17 -9.51 15.01 -6.35
N ILE A 18 -10.34 16.05 -6.28
CA ILE A 18 -11.80 15.92 -6.46
C ILE A 18 -12.12 15.48 -7.91
N ILE A 19 -11.49 16.11 -8.89
CA ILE A 19 -11.68 15.76 -10.31
C ILE A 19 -11.22 14.33 -10.57
N ASN A 20 -10.06 13.92 -10.03
CA ASN A 20 -9.56 12.56 -10.18
C ASN A 20 -10.52 11.53 -9.56
N PHE A 21 -10.99 11.77 -8.34
CA PHE A 21 -11.94 10.89 -7.65
C PHE A 21 -13.27 10.77 -8.41
N LEU A 22 -13.84 11.89 -8.86
CA LEU A 22 -15.09 11.89 -9.64
C LEU A 22 -14.94 11.16 -10.98
N LYS A 23 -13.81 11.36 -11.67
CA LYS A 23 -13.48 10.59 -12.88
C LYS A 23 -13.39 9.10 -12.55
N ALA A 24 -12.61 8.70 -11.54
CA ALA A 24 -12.47 7.30 -11.15
C ALA A 24 -13.79 6.63 -10.83
N LYS A 25 -14.62 7.30 -10.04
CA LYS A 25 -15.94 6.80 -9.67
C LYS A 25 -16.90 6.75 -10.87
N GLY A 26 -16.88 7.76 -11.74
CA GLY A 26 -17.71 7.79 -12.95
C GLY A 26 -17.32 6.68 -13.92
N PHE A 27 -16.03 6.52 -14.21
CA PHE A 27 -15.51 5.45 -15.06
C PHE A 27 -15.89 4.06 -14.52
N TYR A 28 -15.77 3.85 -13.21
CA TYR A 28 -16.20 2.62 -12.54
C TYR A 28 -17.72 2.41 -12.64
N MET A 29 -18.51 3.44 -12.32
CA MET A 29 -19.98 3.38 -12.29
C MET A 29 -20.59 3.08 -13.65
N PHE A 30 -20.11 3.77 -14.68
CA PHE A 30 -20.63 3.61 -16.04
C PHE A 30 -19.89 2.53 -16.83
N ARG A 31 -18.91 1.86 -16.20
CA ARG A 31 -18.05 0.81 -16.81
C ARG A 31 -17.40 1.23 -18.14
N LEU A 32 -17.01 2.50 -18.27
CA LEU A 32 -16.30 3.00 -19.46
C LEU A 32 -14.81 2.66 -19.39
N SER A 33 -14.46 1.38 -19.26
CA SER A 33 -13.08 0.96 -18.98
C SER A 33 -12.28 0.72 -20.26
N ASN A 34 -11.54 1.74 -20.73
CA ASN A 34 -10.47 1.63 -21.74
C ASN A 34 -9.34 2.68 -21.58
N LYS A 35 -9.34 3.50 -20.52
CA LYS A 35 -8.34 4.57 -20.32
C LYS A 35 -7.60 4.38 -19.00
N PRO A 36 -6.26 4.55 -18.97
CA PRO A 36 -5.51 4.52 -17.72
C PRO A 36 -5.96 5.71 -16.85
N LEU A 37 -6.45 5.41 -15.65
CA LEU A 37 -6.90 6.41 -14.70
C LEU A 37 -5.98 6.44 -13.49
N LEU A 38 -5.74 7.62 -12.95
CA LEU A 38 -4.90 7.76 -11.76
C LEU A 38 -5.63 7.26 -10.52
N PRO A 39 -4.95 6.57 -9.60
CA PRO A 39 -5.58 6.05 -8.39
C PRO A 39 -6.03 7.21 -7.50
N SER A 40 -7.26 7.13 -6.99
CA SER A 40 -7.76 8.05 -5.97
C SER A 40 -7.43 7.57 -4.55
N THR A 41 -7.14 6.28 -4.39
CA THR A 41 -6.73 5.65 -3.13
C THR A 41 -5.59 4.68 -3.41
N ILE A 42 -4.55 4.71 -2.58
CA ILE A 42 -3.48 3.70 -2.58
C ILE A 42 -3.28 3.15 -1.16
N MET A 43 -2.89 1.89 -1.10
CA MET A 43 -2.49 1.20 0.11
C MET A 43 -1.02 0.83 -0.02
N VAL A 44 -0.21 1.22 0.94
CA VAL A 44 1.25 0.99 0.93
C VAL A 44 1.63 0.17 2.14
N GLU A 45 2.33 -0.93 1.88
CA GLU A 45 2.99 -1.73 2.92
C GLU A 45 4.33 -1.09 3.27
N VAL A 46 4.44 -0.57 4.49
CA VAL A 46 5.66 0.11 4.99
C VAL A 46 6.62 -0.86 5.67
N SER A 47 6.10 -1.94 6.25
CA SER A 47 6.87 -2.98 6.94
C SER A 47 6.16 -4.31 6.75
N SER A 48 6.95 -5.34 6.42
CA SER A 48 6.50 -6.74 6.40
C SER A 48 6.88 -7.49 7.68
N LEU A 49 7.50 -6.82 8.65
CA LEU A 49 7.86 -7.41 9.95
C LEU A 49 6.64 -7.38 10.89
N CYS A 50 6.44 -8.47 11.62
CA CYS A 50 5.38 -8.59 12.63
C CYS A 50 5.92 -9.38 13.81
N ASN A 51 5.77 -8.86 15.04
CA ASN A 51 6.22 -9.54 16.25
C ASN A 51 5.12 -10.42 16.89
N LEU A 52 3.89 -10.37 16.37
CA LEU A 52 2.76 -11.13 16.89
C LEU A 52 2.50 -12.42 16.11
N SER A 53 2.22 -13.50 16.82
CA SER A 53 1.78 -14.79 16.25
C SER A 53 0.26 -14.93 16.31
N CYS A 54 -0.45 -14.07 15.57
CA CYS A 54 -1.91 -14.06 15.58
C CYS A 54 -2.47 -15.36 14.95
N PRO A 55 -3.36 -16.11 15.64
CA PRO A 55 -3.88 -17.40 15.14
C PRO A 55 -4.73 -17.30 13.86
N ARG A 56 -5.06 -16.08 13.42
CA ARG A 56 -5.80 -15.78 12.18
C ARG A 56 -5.02 -14.92 11.19
N CYS A 57 -3.70 -14.79 11.34
CA CYS A 57 -2.90 -14.03 10.38
C CYS A 57 -2.91 -14.73 9.02
N ARG A 58 -3.48 -14.09 8.00
CA ARG A 58 -3.43 -14.56 6.61
C ARG A 58 -2.18 -13.99 5.96
N ASN A 59 -1.10 -14.74 5.98
CA ASN A 59 0.07 -14.45 5.14
C ASN A 59 -0.27 -14.85 3.70
N SER A 60 0.24 -14.11 2.70
CA SER A 60 -0.08 -14.29 1.27
C SER A 60 0.28 -15.67 0.68
N GLU A 61 0.99 -16.53 1.41
CA GLU A 61 1.30 -17.90 0.94
C GLU A 61 1.15 -18.99 2.03
N GLY A 62 0.53 -18.70 3.18
CA GLY A 62 0.39 -19.71 4.26
C GLY A 62 1.72 -20.22 4.85
N LEU A 63 2.84 -19.57 4.53
CA LEU A 63 4.14 -19.85 5.12
C LEU A 63 4.41 -18.89 6.28
N LEU A 64 4.84 -19.48 7.37
CA LEU A 64 5.14 -18.87 8.67
C LEU A 64 6.00 -17.61 8.51
N SER A 65 5.60 -16.52 9.16
CA SER A 65 6.32 -15.23 9.22
C SER A 65 7.62 -15.28 10.04
N ASN A 66 8.18 -16.46 10.31
CA ASN A 66 9.43 -16.61 11.04
C ASN A 66 10.48 -17.30 10.16
N ARG A 67 10.74 -16.71 8.97
CA ARG A 67 11.85 -17.17 8.12
C ARG A 67 13.19 -16.52 8.43
N VAL A 68 13.29 -15.69 9.47
CA VAL A 68 14.60 -15.35 10.05
C VAL A 68 15.25 -16.60 10.64
N ASP A 69 14.46 -17.58 11.10
CA ASP A 69 14.96 -18.83 11.68
C ASP A 69 15.44 -19.86 10.62
N LEU A 70 15.09 -19.68 9.34
CA LEU A 70 15.58 -20.54 8.25
C LEU A 70 16.86 -20.03 7.58
N PHE A 71 17.24 -18.76 7.78
CA PHE A 71 18.56 -18.27 7.33
C PHE A 71 19.70 -18.83 8.19
N ASN A 72 19.43 -19.21 9.45
CA ASN A 72 20.44 -19.73 10.39
C ASN A 72 20.55 -21.26 10.43
N LYS A 73 19.70 -22.00 9.71
CA LYS A 73 19.87 -23.45 9.54
C LYS A 73 20.43 -23.74 8.16
N GLN A 74 21.73 -24.00 8.14
CA GLN A 74 22.53 -24.48 7.02
C GLN A 74 21.75 -25.44 6.12
N GLY A 75 21.67 -25.10 4.83
CA GLY A 75 21.12 -25.97 3.80
C GLY A 75 20.80 -25.19 2.54
N HIS A 76 21.70 -25.28 1.55
CA HIS A 76 21.54 -24.94 0.13
C HIS A 76 20.20 -24.30 -0.27
N VAL A 77 20.14 -22.96 -0.29
CA VAL A 77 19.03 -22.22 -0.89
C VAL A 77 19.40 -21.93 -2.33
N ASN A 78 18.64 -22.50 -3.28
CA ASN A 78 18.80 -22.24 -4.70
C ASN A 78 18.57 -20.75 -5.00
N GLU A 79 19.27 -20.23 -6.00
CA GLU A 79 19.26 -18.81 -6.36
C GLU A 79 17.86 -18.31 -6.80
N GLU A 80 17.02 -19.23 -7.29
CA GLU A 80 15.63 -18.99 -7.66
C GLU A 80 14.70 -18.83 -6.43
N ASP A 81 14.99 -19.50 -5.32
CA ASP A 81 14.22 -19.40 -4.07
C ASP A 81 14.52 -18.10 -3.29
N LYS A 82 15.66 -17.44 -3.59
CA LYS A 82 15.95 -16.08 -3.08
C LYS A 82 15.01 -15.03 -3.67
N PHE A 83 14.51 -15.25 -4.88
CA PHE A 83 13.56 -14.32 -5.52
C PHE A 83 12.14 -14.47 -4.96
N LYS A 84 11.80 -15.66 -4.44
CA LYS A 84 10.50 -15.96 -3.81
C LYS A 84 10.45 -15.59 -2.32
N ALA A 85 11.60 -15.31 -1.71
CA ALA A 85 11.63 -14.54 -0.49
C ALA A 85 11.27 -13.09 -0.84
N LEU A 86 10.00 -12.71 -0.64
CA LEU A 86 9.67 -11.29 -0.45
C LEU A 86 10.75 -10.71 0.45
N THR A 87 11.44 -9.66 0.01
CA THR A 87 12.47 -8.99 0.82
C THR A 87 11.81 -8.51 2.10
N LEU A 88 11.91 -9.31 3.16
CA LEU A 88 11.44 -9.00 4.50
C LEU A 88 12.17 -7.75 4.96
N GLY A 89 11.43 -6.77 5.45
CA GLY A 89 11.99 -5.50 5.88
C GLY A 89 11.06 -4.32 5.65
N SER A 90 11.62 -3.13 5.86
CA SER A 90 10.91 -1.86 5.74
C SER A 90 11.07 -1.26 4.35
N LEU A 91 10.01 -0.63 3.85
CA LEU A 91 10.07 0.18 2.65
C LEU A 91 11.08 1.32 2.86
N LYS A 92 12.06 1.44 1.96
CA LYS A 92 13.02 2.55 1.99
C LYS A 92 12.25 3.88 1.92
N PHE A 93 12.55 4.78 2.85
CA PHE A 93 11.87 6.07 2.95
C PHE A 93 11.94 6.87 1.65
N ASP A 94 13.05 6.81 0.91
CA ASP A 94 13.19 7.52 -0.36
C ASP A 94 12.18 7.05 -1.42
N ILE A 95 11.91 5.75 -1.47
CA ILE A 95 10.92 5.17 -2.39
C ILE A 95 9.51 5.60 -1.95
N PHE A 96 9.22 5.48 -0.66
CA PHE A 96 7.94 5.94 -0.10
C PHE A 96 7.70 7.42 -0.44
N LYS A 97 8.69 8.27 -0.17
CA LYS A 97 8.64 9.71 -0.46
C LYS A 97 8.40 9.96 -1.94
N LYS A 98 9.13 9.28 -2.82
CA LYS A 98 8.95 9.40 -4.28
C LYS A 98 7.53 9.05 -4.70
N VAL A 99 6.98 7.94 -4.23
CA VAL A 99 5.60 7.51 -4.51
C VAL A 99 4.59 8.55 -4.02
N VAL A 100 4.77 9.07 -2.81
CA VAL A 100 3.89 10.13 -2.26
C VAL A 100 4.01 11.41 -3.06
N ASP A 101 5.22 11.83 -3.43
CA ASP A 101 5.45 13.06 -4.19
C ASP A 101 4.84 13.01 -5.60
N GLU A 102 4.85 11.84 -6.24
CA GLU A 102 4.22 11.63 -7.56
C GLU A 102 2.68 11.65 -7.46
N LEU A 103 2.11 11.11 -6.37
CA LEU A 103 0.67 10.89 -6.27
C LEU A 103 -0.08 11.97 -5.47
N LYS A 104 0.60 12.78 -4.65
CA LYS A 104 -0.02 13.73 -3.69
C LYS A 104 -1.03 14.70 -4.29
N ASP A 105 -0.89 15.05 -5.57
CA ASP A 105 -1.78 15.99 -6.27
C ASP A 105 -3.14 15.38 -6.63
N ASN A 106 -3.19 14.06 -6.85
CA ASN A 106 -4.37 13.35 -7.36
C ASN A 106 -4.93 12.33 -6.37
N LEU A 107 -4.18 12.03 -5.31
CA LEU A 107 -4.53 11.05 -4.29
C LEU A 107 -5.44 11.65 -3.21
N LEU A 108 -6.56 10.97 -2.96
CA LEU A 108 -7.52 11.32 -1.93
C LEU A 108 -7.19 10.63 -0.60
N PHE A 109 -6.81 9.34 -0.65
CA PHE A 109 -6.48 8.54 0.52
C PHE A 109 -5.15 7.80 0.33
N LEU A 110 -4.27 7.91 1.32
CA LEU A 110 -3.08 7.08 1.49
C LEU A 110 -3.31 6.24 2.75
N LEU A 111 -3.36 4.92 2.60
CA LEU A 111 -3.50 3.99 3.70
C LEU A 111 -2.17 3.27 3.91
N LEU A 112 -1.63 3.35 5.13
CA LEU A 112 -0.45 2.59 5.55
C LEU A 112 -0.96 1.35 6.28
N TYR A 113 -1.31 0.32 5.53
CA TYR A 113 -1.95 -0.88 6.08
C TYR A 113 -1.57 -2.11 5.27
N SER A 114 -1.03 -3.12 5.94
CA SER A 114 -0.81 -4.46 5.37
C SER A 114 -0.64 -5.47 6.51
N SER A 115 -0.14 -6.67 6.20
CA SER A 115 0.04 -7.82 7.10
C SER A 115 1.21 -7.72 8.10
N GLY A 116 1.76 -6.52 8.34
CA GLY A 116 2.85 -6.26 9.28
C GLY A 116 2.40 -5.44 10.49
N GLU A 117 3.24 -5.39 11.53
CA GLU A 117 3.10 -4.45 12.65
C GLU A 117 3.88 -3.17 12.27
N PRO A 118 3.21 -2.02 12.10
CA PRO A 118 3.83 -0.78 11.63
C PRO A 118 4.75 -0.13 12.67
#